data_AF-G9ERY9-F1
#
_entry.id   AF-G9ERY9-F1
#
_cell.length_a   1.000
_cell.length_b   1.000
_cell.length_c   1.000
_cell.angle_alpha   90.00
_cell.angle_beta   90.00
_cell.angle_gamma   90.00
#
_symmetry.space_group_name_H-M   'P 1'
#
loop_
_entity.id
_entity.type
_entity.pdbx_description
1 polymer ?
#
loop_
_entity_poly.entity_id
_entity_poly.type
_entity_poly.pdbx_seq_one_letter_code
_entity_poly.pdbx_strand_id
1 'polypeptide(L)'
;MKYLLAKNNLLHKLSEDIKFYSERIKDKVQRPTSLPSSDAPSLSQDQAACIIQRKWRGRKIKETIVKSPYFAYLSLIDPADEQQQLSAIMFGRHVAEIRQSARERVDNPLINVQEVYHRSVHLANAVTDAFFKEFDLPDFDPAKNTYMPITLLKNNPIQDVVDYFKGYIPDLQLVTKEPYSIAVLVIPKNEDEAKKKQASLLQDKVKNLGLVASSWEIAENLKVTKIPYEQSNIDITLDPKLPKTKEALLDSEIIIKLNRIATSGGRYPTKILAKCLQKMLQDLPELSPQAIQRIALMLDLTNTFYSQNYPRYAFCVYAIIHEISLSLLKQTDEATLEKEFARFQDESFTTLLDILALNKSKLKESTFIASSSTSGVSACAVAMKIVSKMQTINGVAPKVKIFKPCYYELPNISNLNTANSTADADVFMISAGPIVNPEGLTPGVDINLFVRRNIINAKRTKPVAIVIDATTSLYKNMKLDDDVKKLVEEGNVSIIIHESHQKFGLIHSDQAQYGRVFGWCSKKHFKEMDLETIQENSRDDFYKHVDLRIGSFISTRCQKILEDIKEQHFSNGAILRNILIQTSLIAKDIVTHEDMQQDLNELLFF
;
A
#
# COMPACT_ATOMS: atom_id res chain seq x y z
N MET A 1 -26.42 9.45 -35.90
CA MET A 1 -27.43 8.41 -35.57
C MET A 1 -26.87 6.97 -35.65
N LYS A 2 -26.27 6.52 -36.76
CA LYS A 2 -25.59 5.19 -36.84
C LYS A 2 -24.49 4.96 -35.78
N TYR A 3 -23.69 5.97 -35.47
CA TYR A 3 -22.66 5.90 -34.41
C TYR A 3 -23.26 5.77 -32.99
N LEU A 4 -24.37 6.46 -32.71
CA LEU A 4 -25.11 6.36 -31.44
C LEU A 4 -25.81 5.01 -31.29
N LEU A 5 -26.38 4.48 -32.38
CA LEU A 5 -26.98 3.14 -32.44
C LEU A 5 -25.93 2.04 -32.26
N ALA A 6 -24.77 2.15 -32.91
CA ALA A 6 -23.65 1.25 -32.70
C ALA A 6 -23.16 1.28 -31.24
N LYS A 7 -23.02 2.48 -30.65
CA LYS A 7 -22.63 2.63 -29.24
C LYS A 7 -23.65 2.02 -28.28
N ASN A 8 -24.95 2.17 -28.55
CA ASN A 8 -26.01 1.53 -27.75
C ASN A 8 -26.02 0.00 -27.88
N ASN A 9 -25.80 -0.55 -29.08
CA ASN A 9 -25.72 -1.99 -29.28
C ASN A 9 -24.47 -2.59 -28.61
N LEU A 10 -23.33 -1.87 -28.63
CA LEU A 10 -22.11 -2.28 -27.94
C LEU A 10 -22.29 -2.26 -26.42
N LEU A 11 -22.98 -1.24 -25.88
CA LEU A 11 -23.31 -1.16 -24.45
C LEU A 11 -24.33 -2.23 -24.03
N HIS A 12 -25.29 -2.57 -24.89
CA HIS A 12 -26.23 -3.66 -24.63
C HIS A 12 -25.52 -5.01 -24.57
N LYS A 13 -24.64 -5.29 -25.55
CA LYS A 13 -23.83 -6.51 -25.58
C LYS A 13 -22.91 -6.62 -24.36
N LEU A 14 -22.28 -5.50 -23.96
CA LEU A 14 -21.49 -5.43 -22.72
C LEU A 14 -22.33 -5.78 -21.48
N SER A 15 -23.56 -5.27 -21.40
CA SER A 15 -24.49 -5.58 -20.30
C SER A 15 -24.86 -7.08 -20.27
N GLU A 16 -25.13 -7.68 -21.43
CA GLU A 16 -25.44 -9.11 -21.56
C GLU A 16 -24.22 -9.99 -21.19
N ASP A 17 -23.03 -9.65 -21.66
CA ASP A 17 -21.80 -10.37 -21.33
C ASP A 17 -21.50 -10.27 -19.82
N ILE A 18 -21.60 -9.08 -19.22
CA ILE A 18 -21.46 -8.88 -17.77
C ILE A 18 -22.47 -9.75 -17.01
N LYS A 19 -23.73 -9.80 -17.47
CA LYS A 19 -24.78 -10.62 -16.86
C LYS A 19 -24.45 -12.11 -16.95
N PHE A 20 -24.04 -12.59 -18.13
CA PHE A 20 -23.63 -13.99 -18.35
C PHE A 20 -22.47 -14.41 -17.45
N TYR A 21 -21.40 -13.62 -17.38
CA TYR A 21 -20.27 -13.92 -16.49
C TYR A 21 -20.67 -13.84 -15.01
N SER A 22 -21.53 -12.89 -14.63
CA SER A 22 -22.07 -12.77 -13.26
C SER A 22 -22.91 -13.98 -12.86
N GLU A 23 -23.70 -14.53 -13.77
CA GLU A 23 -24.52 -15.73 -13.55
C GLU A 23 -23.64 -16.99 -13.39
N ARG A 24 -22.61 -17.18 -14.22
CA ARG A 24 -21.64 -18.29 -14.03
C ARG A 24 -20.88 -18.22 -12.72
N ILE A 25 -20.60 -17.03 -12.20
CA ILE A 25 -19.99 -16.84 -10.88
C ILE A 25 -20.98 -17.26 -9.78
N LYS A 26 -22.27 -16.93 -9.91
CA LYS A 26 -23.32 -17.32 -8.96
C LYS A 26 -23.57 -18.83 -8.96
N ASP A 27 -23.51 -19.50 -10.11
CA ASP A 27 -23.72 -20.95 -10.20
C ASP A 27 -22.60 -21.77 -9.52
N LYS A 28 -21.40 -21.20 -9.39
CA LYS A 28 -20.31 -21.78 -8.57
C LYS A 28 -20.51 -21.57 -7.06
N VAL A 29 -21.42 -20.68 -6.66
CA VAL A 29 -21.83 -20.45 -5.26
C VAL A 29 -23.10 -21.26 -5.00
N GLN A 30 -22.96 -22.58 -4.94
CA GLN A 30 -24.06 -23.42 -4.44
C GLN A 30 -24.41 -22.97 -3.01
N ARG A 31 -25.61 -22.41 -2.83
CA ARG A 31 -26.22 -22.31 -1.51
C ARG A 31 -26.40 -23.74 -1.01
N PRO A 32 -25.96 -24.10 0.21
CA PRO A 32 -26.38 -25.36 0.80
C PRO A 32 -27.90 -25.33 0.91
N THR A 33 -28.58 -26.17 0.15
CA THR A 33 -30.03 -26.40 0.25
C THR A 33 -30.38 -27.35 1.41
N SER A 34 -29.38 -27.86 2.14
CA SER A 34 -29.61 -28.61 3.36
C SER A 34 -29.71 -27.66 4.55
N LEU A 35 -30.93 -27.49 5.06
CA LEU A 35 -31.15 -27.15 6.46
C LEU A 35 -30.33 -28.16 7.30
N PRO A 36 -29.57 -27.71 8.32
CA PRO A 36 -28.95 -28.64 9.25
C PRO A 36 -30.02 -29.54 9.85
N SER A 37 -29.69 -30.82 10.04
CA SER A 37 -30.55 -31.82 10.66
C SER A 37 -31.15 -31.29 11.97
N SER A 38 -32.41 -31.64 12.22
CA SER A 38 -33.28 -31.16 13.30
C SER A 38 -32.86 -31.57 14.72
N ASP A 39 -31.61 -31.93 14.94
CA ASP A 39 -31.10 -32.41 16.24
C ASP A 39 -30.48 -31.27 17.08
N ALA A 40 -30.66 -30.01 16.67
CA ALA A 40 -30.29 -28.88 17.50
C ALA A 40 -31.26 -28.78 18.69
N PRO A 41 -30.79 -28.77 19.95
CA PRO A 41 -31.65 -28.68 21.11
C PRO A 41 -32.54 -27.44 21.01
N SER A 42 -33.82 -27.58 21.37
CA SER A 42 -34.78 -26.48 21.37
C SER A 42 -34.28 -25.35 22.27
N LEU A 43 -34.06 -24.17 21.71
CA LEU A 43 -33.67 -22.97 22.47
C LEU A 43 -34.75 -22.66 23.51
N SER A 44 -34.36 -22.33 24.73
CA SER A 44 -35.31 -21.80 25.71
C SER A 44 -35.88 -20.47 25.22
N GLN A 45 -37.06 -20.09 25.71
CA GLN A 45 -37.69 -18.81 25.35
C GLN A 45 -36.77 -17.60 25.63
N ASP A 46 -36.05 -17.64 26.75
CA ASP A 46 -35.09 -16.58 27.13
C ASP A 46 -33.88 -16.54 26.20
N GLN A 47 -33.36 -17.71 25.79
CA GLN A 47 -32.27 -17.79 24.81
C GLN A 47 -32.72 -17.24 23.45
N ALA A 48 -33.91 -17.63 22.99
CA ALA A 48 -34.48 -17.13 21.75
C ALA A 48 -34.70 -15.61 21.79
N ALA A 49 -35.28 -15.09 22.89
CA ALA A 49 -35.49 -13.66 23.10
C ALA A 49 -34.16 -12.89 23.08
N CYS A 50 -33.13 -13.39 23.76
CA CYS A 50 -31.80 -12.78 23.77
C CYS A 50 -31.18 -12.74 22.37
N ILE A 51 -31.30 -13.82 21.58
CA ILE A 51 -30.79 -13.88 20.20
C ILE A 51 -31.52 -12.86 19.31
N ILE A 52 -32.85 -12.78 19.41
CA ILE A 52 -33.67 -11.84 18.63
C ILE A 52 -33.31 -10.39 19.00
N GLN A 53 -33.25 -10.07 20.29
CA GLN A 53 -32.89 -8.73 20.76
C GLN A 53 -31.49 -8.34 20.31
N ARG A 54 -30.50 -9.24 20.41
CA ARG A 54 -29.13 -9.00 19.93
C ARG A 54 -29.10 -8.71 18.44
N LYS A 55 -29.80 -9.51 17.62
CA LYS A 55 -29.91 -9.27 16.17
C LYS A 55 -30.59 -7.95 15.85
N TRP A 56 -31.65 -7.59 16.58
CA TRP A 56 -32.36 -6.33 16.38
C TRP A 56 -31.49 -5.12 16.75
N ARG A 57 -30.79 -5.16 17.89
CA ARG A 57 -29.83 -4.11 18.30
C ARG A 57 -28.69 -3.98 17.28
N GLY A 58 -28.09 -5.10 16.86
CA GLY A 58 -27.07 -5.10 15.81
C GLY A 58 -27.57 -4.50 14.49
N ARG A 59 -28.82 -4.76 14.12
CA ARG A 59 -29.45 -4.12 12.95
C ARG A 59 -29.60 -2.61 13.13
N LYS A 60 -29.92 -2.11 14.32
CA LYS A 60 -30.00 -0.66 14.58
C LYS A 60 -28.64 0.01 14.47
N ILE A 61 -27.60 -0.58 15.07
CA ILE A 61 -26.22 -0.09 14.93
C ILE A 61 -25.80 -0.08 13.46
N LYS A 62 -26.09 -1.16 12.73
CA LYS A 62 -25.87 -1.26 11.28
C LYS A 62 -26.55 -0.14 10.51
N GLU A 63 -27.84 0.13 10.78
CA GLU A 63 -28.61 1.21 10.14
C GLU A 63 -27.95 2.58 10.38
N THR A 64 -27.41 2.82 11.58
CA THR A 64 -26.68 4.06 11.91
C THR A 64 -25.35 4.16 11.17
N ILE A 65 -24.52 3.11 11.21
CA ILE A 65 -23.22 3.08 10.51
C ILE A 65 -23.40 3.25 9.00
N VAL A 66 -24.43 2.64 8.40
CA VAL A 66 -24.68 2.79 6.96
C VAL A 66 -25.04 4.22 6.57
N LYS A 67 -25.78 4.93 7.43
CA LYS A 67 -26.20 6.32 7.19
C LYS A 67 -25.06 7.32 7.36
N SER A 68 -24.17 7.09 8.33
CA SER A 68 -23.09 8.01 8.63
C SER A 68 -21.87 7.26 9.17
N PRO A 69 -21.08 6.58 8.30
CA PRO A 69 -20.04 5.66 8.76
C PRO A 69 -18.94 6.34 9.59
N TYR A 70 -18.49 7.52 9.17
CA TYR A 70 -17.48 8.33 9.85
C TYR A 70 -17.93 8.69 11.27
N PHE A 71 -19.04 9.42 11.38
CA PHE A 71 -19.53 9.90 12.67
C PHE A 71 -20.02 8.77 13.59
N ALA A 72 -20.62 7.72 13.03
CA ALA A 72 -21.03 6.56 13.81
C ALA A 72 -19.84 5.83 14.43
N TYR A 73 -18.75 5.65 13.69
CA TYR A 73 -17.54 5.03 14.25
C TYR A 73 -16.94 5.91 15.35
N LEU A 74 -16.78 7.23 15.11
CA LEU A 74 -16.21 8.13 16.10
C LEU A 74 -17.07 8.25 17.37
N SER A 75 -18.39 8.09 17.27
CA SER A 75 -19.27 8.06 18.45
C SER A 75 -19.00 6.88 19.40
N LEU A 76 -18.30 5.84 18.94
CA LEU A 76 -17.88 4.70 19.76
C LEU A 76 -16.60 4.98 20.57
N ILE A 77 -15.95 6.11 20.33
CA ILE A 77 -14.74 6.53 21.03
C ILE A 77 -15.15 7.55 22.10
N ASP A 78 -14.73 7.30 23.34
CA ASP A 78 -15.05 8.17 24.46
C ASP A 78 -14.57 9.60 24.17
N PRO A 79 -15.42 10.63 24.36
CA PRO A 79 -15.00 12.04 24.26
C PRO A 79 -13.83 12.43 25.15
N ALA A 80 -13.60 11.69 26.24
CA ALA A 80 -12.44 11.87 27.11
C ALA A 80 -11.20 11.06 26.67
N ASP A 81 -11.30 10.20 25.65
CA ASP A 81 -10.16 9.45 25.12
C ASP A 81 -9.17 10.42 24.47
N GLU A 82 -7.91 10.39 24.92
CA GLU A 82 -6.82 11.19 24.37
C GLU A 82 -6.61 10.95 22.86
N GLN A 83 -6.99 9.76 22.36
CA GLN A 83 -6.89 9.41 20.96
C GLN A 83 -8.10 9.87 20.15
N GLN A 84 -9.13 10.48 20.73
CA GLN A 84 -10.35 10.82 20.00
C GLN A 84 -10.09 11.81 18.84
N GLN A 85 -9.39 12.92 19.11
CA GLN A 85 -9.05 13.89 18.07
C GLN A 85 -8.17 13.23 17.00
N LEU A 86 -7.15 12.50 17.43
CA LEU A 86 -6.22 11.84 16.53
C LEU A 86 -6.93 10.80 15.65
N SER A 87 -7.83 10.02 16.25
CA SER A 87 -8.69 9.06 15.58
C SER A 87 -9.59 9.74 14.53
N ALA A 88 -10.21 10.88 14.86
CA ALA A 88 -11.03 11.64 13.93
C ALA A 88 -10.24 12.14 12.71
N ILE A 89 -9.04 12.68 12.94
CA ILE A 89 -8.16 13.15 11.86
C ILE A 89 -7.70 11.97 10.98
N MET A 90 -7.32 10.86 11.60
CA MET A 90 -6.73 9.70 10.93
C MET A 90 -7.76 8.79 10.25
N PHE A 91 -9.05 8.92 10.58
CA PHE A 91 -10.11 8.10 10.00
C PHE A 91 -10.57 8.64 8.63
N GLY A 92 -9.73 8.46 7.61
CA GLY A 92 -9.98 8.86 6.23
C GLY A 92 -10.90 7.98 5.37
N ARG A 93 -10.81 8.14 4.04
CA ARG A 93 -11.65 7.40 3.09
C ARG A 93 -11.02 6.06 2.73
N HIS A 94 -11.88 5.12 2.36
CA HIS A 94 -11.48 3.83 1.81
C HIS A 94 -11.51 3.86 0.27
N VAL A 95 -10.50 3.27 -0.38
CA VAL A 95 -10.24 3.30 -1.83
C VAL A 95 -11.39 2.73 -2.64
N ALA A 96 -12.12 1.75 -2.11
CA ALA A 96 -13.30 1.18 -2.77
C ALA A 96 -14.42 2.21 -3.05
N GLU A 97 -14.32 3.42 -2.48
CA GLU A 97 -15.36 4.44 -2.52
C GLU A 97 -14.86 5.81 -3.03
N ILE A 98 -13.63 5.89 -3.55
CA ILE A 98 -13.02 7.16 -4.01
C ILE A 98 -13.79 7.82 -5.17
N ARG A 99 -14.62 7.06 -5.91
CA ARG A 99 -15.47 7.65 -6.95
C ARG A 99 -16.52 8.55 -6.29
N GLN A 100 -16.60 9.81 -6.72
CA GLN A 100 -17.57 10.79 -6.18
C GLN A 100 -19.03 10.28 -6.23
N SER A 101 -19.35 9.37 -7.16
CA SER A 101 -20.67 8.77 -7.33
C SER A 101 -20.88 7.43 -6.60
N ALA A 102 -19.92 6.96 -5.79
CA ALA A 102 -20.06 5.72 -5.03
C ALA A 102 -21.18 5.87 -3.98
N ARG A 103 -22.15 4.94 -3.99
CA ARG A 103 -23.29 4.97 -3.06
C ARG A 103 -22.89 4.69 -1.62
N GLU A 104 -21.75 4.03 -1.44
CA GLU A 104 -21.25 3.58 -0.15
C GLU A 104 -20.28 4.56 0.51
N ARG A 105 -19.94 5.67 -0.16
CA ARG A 105 -18.93 6.65 0.25
C ARG A 105 -19.03 7.07 1.71
N VAL A 106 -17.89 7.01 2.40
CA VAL A 106 -17.67 7.68 3.69
C VAL A 106 -17.34 9.16 3.48
N ASP A 107 -18.21 10.04 3.98
CA ASP A 107 -17.92 11.47 4.07
C ASP A 107 -17.12 11.76 5.35
N ASN A 108 -15.86 12.20 5.20
CA ASN A 108 -15.04 12.72 6.29
C ASN A 108 -14.90 14.25 6.09
N PRO A 109 -15.37 15.10 7.02
CA PRO A 109 -15.33 16.56 6.90
C PRO A 109 -13.90 17.15 7.04
N LEU A 110 -12.93 16.39 7.53
CA LEU A 110 -11.55 16.83 7.73
C LEU A 110 -10.63 16.55 6.53
N ILE A 111 -11.12 15.82 5.53
CA ILE A 111 -10.38 15.46 4.31
C ILE A 111 -11.04 16.14 3.11
N ASN A 112 -10.24 16.81 2.28
CA ASN A 112 -10.77 17.47 1.10
C ASN A 112 -11.35 16.44 0.11
N VAL A 113 -12.52 16.73 -0.47
CA VAL A 113 -13.16 15.85 -1.47
C VAL A 113 -12.24 15.59 -2.68
N GLN A 114 -11.34 16.52 -2.99
CA GLN A 114 -10.37 16.43 -4.07
C GLN A 114 -9.05 15.79 -3.66
N GLU A 115 -8.75 15.70 -2.35
CA GLU A 115 -7.65 14.86 -1.89
C GLU A 115 -7.89 13.46 -2.46
N VAL A 116 -6.86 12.83 -2.99
CA VAL A 116 -6.88 11.44 -3.42
C VAL A 116 -5.63 10.80 -2.85
N TYR A 117 -5.61 9.49 -2.96
CA TYR A 117 -4.54 8.56 -2.63
C TYR A 117 -3.08 9.04 -2.92
N HIS A 118 -2.86 10.04 -3.77
CA HIS A 118 -1.55 10.49 -4.24
C HIS A 118 -1.05 11.77 -3.54
N ARG A 119 0.23 11.75 -3.11
CA ARG A 119 1.05 12.87 -2.57
C ARG A 119 1.16 14.10 -3.47
N SER A 120 0.56 14.05 -4.66
CA SER A 120 0.53 15.13 -5.63
C SER A 120 -0.59 16.15 -5.38
N VAL A 121 -1.55 15.85 -4.49
CA VAL A 121 -2.69 16.73 -4.23
C VAL A 121 -2.33 17.86 -3.28
N HIS A 122 -2.90 19.03 -3.53
CA HIS A 122 -2.82 20.15 -2.59
C HIS A 122 -3.50 19.78 -1.27
N LEU A 123 -2.69 19.66 -0.22
CA LEU A 123 -3.15 19.55 1.16
C LEU A 123 -3.63 20.94 1.60
N ALA A 124 -4.92 21.21 1.38
CA ALA A 124 -5.58 22.44 1.79
C ALA A 124 -6.81 22.07 2.61
N ASN A 125 -6.57 21.82 3.90
CA ASN A 125 -7.57 21.37 4.87
C ASN A 125 -7.21 21.88 6.27
N ALA A 126 -8.18 21.81 7.20
CA ALA A 126 -8.02 22.30 8.57
C ALA A 126 -6.89 21.61 9.35
N VAL A 127 -6.53 20.37 8.98
CA VAL A 127 -5.42 19.61 9.58
C VAL A 127 -4.08 20.23 9.21
N THR A 128 -3.91 20.58 7.94
CA THR A 128 -2.68 21.18 7.42
C THR A 128 -2.51 22.61 7.95
N ASP A 129 -3.60 23.37 8.05
CA ASP A 129 -3.58 24.72 8.63
C ASP A 129 -3.20 24.69 10.13
N ALA A 130 -3.78 23.75 10.88
CA ALA A 130 -3.42 23.51 12.28
C ALA A 130 -1.94 23.13 12.41
N PHE A 131 -1.44 22.31 11.49
CA PHE A 131 -0.04 21.88 11.48
C PHE A 131 0.91 23.06 11.24
N PHE A 132 0.66 23.90 10.24
CA PHE A 132 1.47 25.09 9.99
C PHE A 132 1.48 26.07 11.17
N LYS A 133 0.34 26.21 11.86
CA LYS A 133 0.25 27.02 13.07
C LYS A 133 1.07 26.45 14.23
N GLU A 134 1.02 25.13 14.43
CA GLU A 134 1.77 24.46 15.50
C GLU A 134 3.28 24.40 15.25
N PHE A 135 3.64 24.28 13.97
CA PHE A 135 5.03 24.31 13.53
C PHE A 135 5.67 25.69 13.76
N ASP A 136 4.86 26.74 13.95
CA ASP A 136 5.27 28.12 14.23
C ASP A 136 6.19 28.65 13.13
N LEU A 137 5.71 28.58 11.89
CA LEU A 137 6.47 29.00 10.72
C LEU A 137 6.70 30.52 10.76
N PRO A 138 7.95 31.00 10.86
CA PRO A 138 8.25 32.42 10.78
C PRO A 138 7.76 32.96 9.42
N ASP A 139 7.08 34.11 9.45
CA ASP A 139 6.58 34.78 8.25
C ASP A 139 5.66 33.90 7.36
N PHE A 140 4.74 33.16 7.98
CA PHE A 140 3.71 32.41 7.24
C PHE A 140 2.88 33.33 6.33
N ASP A 141 3.17 33.29 5.04
CA ASP A 141 2.54 34.09 3.99
C ASP A 141 2.25 33.19 2.77
N PRO A 142 1.06 32.56 2.71
CA PRO A 142 0.69 31.68 1.60
C PRO A 142 0.51 32.43 0.28
N ALA A 143 0.45 33.77 0.27
CA ALA A 143 0.45 34.54 -0.96
C ALA A 143 1.84 34.58 -1.59
N LYS A 144 2.91 34.62 -0.77
CA LYS A 144 4.30 34.67 -1.23
C LYS A 144 4.99 33.32 -1.30
N ASN A 145 4.54 32.33 -0.54
CA ASN A 145 5.23 31.05 -0.43
C ASN A 145 4.29 29.87 -0.71
N THR A 146 4.90 28.74 -1.09
CA THR A 146 4.28 27.42 -1.10
C THR A 146 4.89 26.61 0.04
N TYR A 147 4.05 25.99 0.86
CA TYR A 147 4.47 25.19 2.01
C TYR A 147 4.18 23.73 1.74
N MET A 148 5.20 22.88 1.85
CA MET A 148 5.07 21.44 1.67
C MET A 148 5.50 20.71 2.95
N PRO A 149 4.59 19.98 3.62
CA PRO A 149 4.96 19.05 4.68
C PRO A 149 5.80 17.90 4.13
N ILE A 150 6.97 17.65 4.73
CA ILE A 150 7.96 16.66 4.29
C ILE A 150 8.25 15.66 5.40
N THR A 151 8.20 14.37 5.09
CA THR A 151 8.67 13.31 6.00
C THR A 151 10.20 13.29 6.04
N LEU A 152 10.78 13.30 7.24
CA LEU A 152 12.23 13.27 7.44
C LEU A 152 12.75 11.83 7.48
N LEU A 153 13.17 11.31 6.32
CA LEU A 153 13.70 9.94 6.18
C LEU A 153 15.24 9.93 6.17
N LYS A 154 15.84 8.93 6.80
CA LYS A 154 17.29 8.67 6.80
C LYS A 154 17.76 8.05 5.49
N ASN A 155 17.00 7.09 4.95
CA ASN A 155 17.36 6.44 3.68
C ASN A 155 17.09 7.30 2.44
N ASN A 156 16.24 8.32 2.56
CA ASN A 156 15.94 9.26 1.49
C ASN A 156 15.85 10.71 2.05
N PRO A 157 16.98 11.32 2.41
CA PRO A 157 16.98 12.61 3.08
C PRO A 157 16.58 13.73 2.13
N ILE A 158 15.61 14.55 2.53
CA ILE A 158 15.19 15.75 1.78
C ILE A 158 16.35 16.73 1.55
N GLN A 159 17.36 16.71 2.43
CA GLN A 159 18.52 17.58 2.33
C GLN A 159 19.27 17.41 0.99
N ASP A 160 19.38 16.17 0.49
CA ASP A 160 20.00 15.86 -0.82
C ASP A 160 19.32 16.62 -1.97
N VAL A 161 18.00 16.84 -1.86
CA VAL A 161 17.20 17.57 -2.85
C VAL A 161 17.35 19.08 -2.64
N VAL A 162 17.22 19.54 -1.40
CA VAL A 162 17.28 20.96 -1.04
C VAL A 162 18.62 21.57 -1.44
N ASP A 163 19.73 20.88 -1.18
CA ASP A 163 21.07 21.39 -1.49
C ASP A 163 21.30 21.52 -3.00
N TYR A 164 20.77 20.59 -3.79
CA TYR A 164 20.80 20.70 -5.25
C TYR A 164 20.01 21.91 -5.76
N PHE A 165 18.81 22.16 -5.23
CA PHE A 165 17.94 23.24 -5.72
C PHE A 165 18.28 24.62 -5.15
N LYS A 166 18.99 24.73 -4.02
CA LYS A 166 19.47 26.00 -3.46
C LYS A 166 20.34 26.80 -4.44
N GLY A 167 21.07 26.12 -5.32
CA GLY A 167 21.85 26.79 -6.38
C GLY A 167 20.98 27.54 -7.40
N TYR A 168 19.70 27.20 -7.52
CA TYR A 168 18.74 27.82 -8.44
C TYR A 168 17.69 28.68 -7.72
N ILE A 169 17.38 28.33 -6.47
CA ILE A 169 16.39 28.99 -5.62
C ILE A 169 17.09 29.30 -4.27
N PRO A 170 17.81 30.43 -4.17
CA PRO A 170 18.61 30.74 -2.98
C PRO A 170 17.81 30.85 -1.68
N ASP A 171 16.57 31.34 -1.77
CA ASP A 171 15.69 31.57 -0.62
C ASP A 171 14.89 30.32 -0.20
N LEU A 172 15.26 29.13 -0.69
CA LEU A 172 14.63 27.87 -0.30
C LEU A 172 14.94 27.54 1.17
N GLN A 173 13.91 27.31 1.99
CA GLN A 173 14.07 26.98 3.41
C GLN A 173 13.46 25.63 3.74
N LEU A 174 14.17 24.84 4.55
CA LEU A 174 13.65 23.63 5.17
C LEU A 174 13.56 23.90 6.68
N VAL A 175 12.34 24.12 7.17
CA VAL A 175 12.10 24.36 8.60
C VAL A 175 11.93 23.01 9.27
N THR A 176 12.77 22.74 10.28
CA THR A 176 12.72 21.53 11.11
C THR A 176 12.53 21.94 12.57
N LYS A 177 11.84 21.12 13.36
CA LYS A 177 11.59 21.39 14.77
C LYS A 177 11.52 20.07 15.51
N GLU A 178 12.33 19.89 16.54
CA GLU A 178 12.22 18.73 17.42
C GLU A 178 10.97 18.89 18.31
N PRO A 179 10.25 17.80 18.65
CA PRO A 179 10.55 16.39 18.36
C PRO A 179 9.86 15.85 17.07
N TYR A 180 9.49 16.71 16.11
CA TYR A 180 8.67 16.28 14.98
C TYR A 180 9.42 15.36 13.99
N SER A 181 8.71 14.36 13.45
CA SER A 181 9.21 13.48 12.39
C SER A 181 9.06 14.08 10.98
N ILE A 182 8.50 15.28 10.90
CA ILE A 182 8.24 16.02 9.67
C ILE A 182 8.84 17.42 9.71
N ALA A 183 9.10 17.95 8.52
CA ALA A 183 9.59 19.29 8.26
C ALA A 183 8.63 20.04 7.33
N VAL A 184 8.85 21.35 7.18
CA VAL A 184 8.15 22.15 6.19
C VAL A 184 9.17 22.71 5.20
N LEU A 185 9.04 22.32 3.93
CA LEU A 185 9.75 22.95 2.83
C LEU A 185 8.99 24.20 2.40
N VAL A 186 9.64 25.35 2.52
CA VAL A 186 9.11 26.66 2.14
C VAL A 186 9.72 27.06 0.81
N ILE A 187 8.88 27.13 -0.22
CA ILE A 187 9.27 27.44 -1.59
C ILE A 187 8.73 28.83 -1.96
N PRO A 188 9.60 29.82 -2.23
CA PRO A 188 9.15 31.16 -2.62
C PRO A 188 8.44 31.12 -3.97
N LYS A 189 7.27 31.76 -4.04
CA LYS A 189 6.59 32.07 -5.30
C LYS A 189 7.33 33.24 -5.92
N ASN A 190 7.90 33.01 -7.09
CA ASN A 190 8.64 34.04 -7.81
C ASN A 190 7.87 34.46 -9.06
N GLU A 191 8.03 35.72 -9.50
CA GLU A 191 7.47 36.19 -10.78
C GLU A 191 8.35 35.79 -11.97
N ASP A 192 9.64 35.57 -11.74
CA ASP A 192 10.61 35.11 -12.75
C ASP A 192 10.28 33.69 -13.24
N GLU A 193 10.06 33.54 -14.55
CA GLU A 193 9.66 32.28 -15.17
C GLU A 193 10.70 31.16 -15.04
N ALA A 194 12.00 31.48 -15.05
CA ALA A 194 13.04 30.48 -14.86
C ALA A 194 13.02 29.94 -13.43
N LYS A 195 12.84 30.82 -12.43
CA LYS A 195 12.69 30.41 -11.03
C LYS A 195 11.39 29.64 -10.79
N LYS A 196 10.26 30.05 -11.40
CA LYS A 196 9.00 29.29 -11.36
C LYS A 196 9.18 27.86 -11.89
N LYS A 197 9.87 27.72 -13.03
CA LYS A 197 10.16 26.41 -13.61
C LYS A 197 10.99 25.54 -12.66
N GLN A 198 12.02 26.10 -12.03
CA GLN A 198 12.83 25.37 -11.04
C GLN A 198 12.03 25.00 -9.79
N ALA A 199 11.13 25.87 -9.32
CA ALA A 199 10.24 25.57 -8.21
C ALA A 199 9.28 24.42 -8.56
N SER A 200 8.73 24.38 -9.79
CA SER A 200 7.91 23.25 -10.26
C SER A 200 8.72 21.95 -10.30
N LEU A 201 9.94 21.99 -10.84
CA LEU A 201 10.82 20.81 -10.90
C LEU A 201 11.19 20.29 -9.51
N LEU A 202 11.44 21.19 -8.54
CA LEU A 202 11.65 20.84 -7.14
C LEU A 202 10.42 20.13 -6.55
N GLN A 203 9.22 20.70 -6.73
CA GLN A 203 7.99 20.10 -6.23
C GLN A 203 7.75 18.71 -6.84
N ASP A 204 7.92 18.57 -8.14
CA ASP A 204 7.80 17.29 -8.84
C ASP A 204 8.85 16.30 -8.34
N LYS A 205 10.08 16.77 -8.07
CA LYS A 205 11.14 15.93 -7.53
C LYS A 205 10.80 15.38 -6.15
N VAL A 206 10.34 16.24 -5.25
CA VAL A 206 9.93 15.87 -3.89
C VAL A 206 8.78 14.86 -3.91
N LYS A 207 7.78 15.08 -4.78
CA LYS A 207 6.67 14.14 -5.01
C LYS A 207 7.16 12.80 -5.55
N ASN A 208 8.03 12.82 -6.56
CA ASN A 208 8.62 11.65 -7.22
C ASN A 208 9.70 10.95 -6.38
N LEU A 209 10.02 11.45 -5.19
CA LEU A 209 10.82 10.73 -4.19
C LEU A 209 9.95 10.17 -3.06
N GLY A 210 8.64 10.43 -3.07
CA GLY A 210 7.76 10.08 -1.98
C GLY A 210 8.23 10.73 -0.68
N LEU A 211 8.50 12.04 -0.69
CA LEU A 211 8.92 12.78 0.51
C LEU A 211 7.81 13.61 1.14
N VAL A 212 6.73 13.90 0.41
CA VAL A 212 5.57 14.61 0.97
C VAL A 212 4.95 13.77 2.09
N ALA A 213 4.71 14.39 3.24
CA ALA A 213 4.10 13.72 4.38
C ALA A 213 2.66 13.31 4.09
N SER A 214 2.25 12.13 4.55
CA SER A 214 0.85 11.70 4.52
C SER A 214 0.03 12.51 5.53
N SER A 215 -1.29 12.53 5.37
CA SER A 215 -2.18 13.14 6.37
C SER A 215 -2.01 12.51 7.75
N TRP A 216 -1.62 11.23 7.81
CA TRP A 216 -1.30 10.51 9.04
C TRP A 216 -0.03 11.01 9.70
N GLU A 217 1.04 11.13 8.93
CA GLU A 217 2.30 11.66 9.43
C GLU A 217 2.11 13.11 9.91
N ILE A 218 1.29 13.92 9.22
CA ILE A 218 0.92 15.26 9.69
C ILE A 218 0.12 15.20 11.00
N ALA A 219 -0.90 14.33 11.07
CA ALA A 219 -1.79 14.20 12.23
C ALA A 219 -1.07 13.74 13.49
N GLU A 220 -0.17 12.76 13.40
CA GLU A 220 0.65 12.30 14.52
C GLU A 220 1.52 13.43 15.08
N ASN A 221 1.97 14.33 14.23
CA ASN A 221 2.81 15.46 14.60
C ASN A 221 1.99 16.69 15.06
N LEU A 222 0.68 16.59 15.22
CA LEU A 222 -0.15 17.58 15.92
C LEU A 222 -0.29 17.19 17.39
N LYS A 223 0.44 17.85 18.28
CA LYS A 223 0.49 17.57 19.72
C LYS A 223 -0.33 18.56 20.55
N VAL A 224 -0.51 19.80 20.09
CA VAL A 224 -1.10 20.88 20.91
C VAL A 224 -2.39 21.44 20.31
N THR A 225 -2.43 21.61 19.00
CA THR A 225 -3.53 22.32 18.34
C THR A 225 -4.76 21.44 18.24
N LYS A 226 -5.85 21.85 18.89
CA LYS A 226 -7.15 21.19 18.75
C LYS A 226 -7.79 21.60 17.43
N ILE A 227 -8.15 20.61 16.63
CA ILE A 227 -8.93 20.84 15.41
C ILE A 227 -10.41 20.83 15.80
N PRO A 228 -11.15 21.93 15.55
CA PRO A 228 -12.59 21.94 15.79
C PRO A 228 -13.27 21.00 14.80
N TYR A 229 -14.01 20.02 15.31
CA TYR A 229 -14.91 19.19 14.51
C TYR A 229 -16.25 19.06 15.22
N GLU A 230 -17.34 19.01 14.45
CA GLU A 230 -18.68 18.84 15.01
C GLU A 230 -18.79 17.45 15.66
N GLN A 231 -19.10 17.43 16.96
CA GLN A 231 -19.47 16.20 17.63
C GLN A 231 -20.80 15.71 17.03
N SER A 232 -20.83 14.43 16.66
CA SER A 232 -22.03 13.83 16.12
C SER A 232 -23.12 13.73 17.18
N ASN A 233 -24.37 13.99 16.80
CA ASN A 233 -25.55 13.66 17.62
C ASN A 233 -25.89 12.16 17.61
N ILE A 234 -25.00 11.32 17.07
CA ILE A 234 -25.15 9.86 17.05
C ILE A 234 -24.67 9.30 18.39
N ASP A 235 -25.55 8.60 19.09
CA ASP A 235 -25.23 7.85 20.31
C ASP A 235 -25.30 6.34 20.02
N ILE A 236 -24.14 5.68 20.01
CA ILE A 236 -24.04 4.22 19.94
C ILE A 236 -23.28 3.74 21.18
N THR A 237 -23.97 3.05 22.08
CA THR A 237 -23.34 2.44 23.25
C THR A 237 -22.74 1.08 22.89
N LEU A 238 -21.46 0.87 23.24
CA LEU A 238 -20.81 -0.44 23.15
C LEU A 238 -21.49 -1.42 24.11
N ASP A 239 -21.84 -2.61 23.62
CA ASP A 239 -22.40 -3.67 24.48
C ASP A 239 -21.33 -4.13 25.48
N PRO A 240 -21.56 -4.00 26.79
CA PRO A 240 -20.59 -4.38 27.82
C PRO A 240 -20.23 -5.88 27.80
N LYS A 241 -21.03 -6.72 27.12
CA LYS A 241 -20.79 -8.15 26.93
C LYS A 241 -19.85 -8.48 25.78
N LEU A 242 -19.46 -7.49 24.96
CA LEU A 242 -18.44 -7.72 23.94
C LEU A 242 -17.08 -8.06 24.59
N PRO A 243 -16.26 -8.91 23.94
CA PRO A 243 -14.91 -9.22 24.41
C PRO A 243 -14.09 -7.96 24.72
N LYS A 244 -13.32 -8.02 25.80
CA LYS A 244 -12.47 -6.92 26.30
C LYS A 244 -10.98 -7.24 26.27
N THR A 245 -10.61 -8.47 25.94
CA THR A 245 -9.22 -8.92 25.80
C THR A 245 -9.06 -9.65 24.47
N LYS A 246 -7.81 -9.73 23.98
CA LYS A 246 -7.48 -10.46 22.77
C LYS A 246 -7.90 -11.94 22.89
N GLU A 247 -7.63 -12.56 24.02
CA GLU A 247 -7.95 -13.96 24.31
C GLU A 247 -9.47 -14.19 24.25
N ALA A 248 -10.24 -13.36 24.96
CA ALA A 248 -11.69 -13.43 24.94
C ALA A 248 -12.28 -13.18 23.54
N LEU A 249 -11.64 -12.33 22.72
CA LEU A 249 -12.04 -12.12 21.34
C LEU A 249 -11.78 -13.37 20.50
N LEU A 250 -10.58 -13.95 20.59
CA LEU A 250 -10.17 -15.15 19.87
C LEU A 250 -11.04 -16.37 20.20
N ASP A 251 -11.51 -16.48 21.44
CA ASP A 251 -12.38 -17.55 21.91
C ASP A 251 -13.88 -17.32 21.60
N SER A 252 -14.25 -16.16 21.07
CA SER A 252 -15.64 -15.78 20.86
C SER A 252 -16.29 -16.41 19.62
N GLU A 253 -17.64 -16.50 19.63
CA GLU A 253 -18.43 -16.87 18.44
C GLU A 253 -18.18 -15.96 17.23
N ILE A 254 -17.76 -14.71 17.46
CA ILE A 254 -17.46 -13.75 16.41
C ILE A 254 -16.31 -14.28 15.53
N ILE A 255 -15.27 -14.84 16.16
CA ILE A 255 -14.12 -15.43 15.46
C ILE A 255 -14.48 -16.76 14.81
N ILE A 256 -15.34 -17.57 15.43
CA ILE A 256 -15.86 -18.79 14.78
C ILE A 256 -16.57 -18.45 13.46
N LYS A 257 -17.38 -17.39 13.43
CA LYS A 257 -18.02 -16.91 12.18
C LYS A 257 -17.01 -16.40 11.17
N LEU A 258 -16.02 -15.61 11.60
CA LEU A 258 -14.95 -15.11 10.73
C LEU A 258 -14.21 -16.28 10.04
N ASN A 259 -13.83 -17.29 10.83
CA ASN A 259 -13.13 -18.48 10.35
C ASN A 259 -13.96 -19.24 9.30
N ARG A 260 -15.28 -19.35 9.51
CA ARG A 260 -16.20 -19.96 8.51
C ARG A 260 -16.23 -19.18 7.20
N ILE A 261 -16.16 -17.84 7.24
CA ILE A 261 -16.11 -17.01 6.01
C ILE A 261 -14.76 -17.19 5.31
N ALA A 262 -13.66 -17.12 6.07
CA ALA A 262 -12.28 -17.23 5.56
C ALA A 262 -12.00 -18.58 4.87
N THR A 263 -12.61 -19.66 5.35
CA THR A 263 -12.41 -21.04 4.86
C THR A 263 -13.50 -21.51 3.87
N SER A 264 -14.43 -20.63 3.50
CA SER A 264 -15.65 -20.99 2.77
C SER A 264 -15.49 -21.41 1.29
N GLY A 265 -14.28 -21.70 0.83
CA GLY A 265 -13.97 -22.04 -0.56
C GLY A 265 -14.24 -20.87 -1.51
N GLY A 266 -15.47 -20.75 -2.01
CA GLY A 266 -15.94 -19.69 -2.91
C GLY A 266 -17.27 -19.04 -2.50
N ARG A 267 -17.86 -19.42 -1.36
CA ARG A 267 -19.20 -18.98 -0.96
C ARG A 267 -19.32 -17.48 -0.70
N TYR A 268 -18.26 -16.88 -0.14
CA TYR A 268 -18.23 -15.47 0.20
C TYR A 268 -17.21 -14.72 -0.67
N PRO A 269 -17.61 -13.64 -1.36
CA PRO A 269 -16.68 -12.80 -2.11
C PRO A 269 -15.66 -12.10 -1.19
N THR A 270 -15.98 -12.01 0.10
CA THR A 270 -15.16 -11.36 1.14
C THR A 270 -14.16 -12.32 1.81
N LYS A 271 -14.08 -13.58 1.38
CA LYS A 271 -13.26 -14.62 2.03
C LYS A 271 -11.79 -14.24 2.21
N ILE A 272 -11.21 -13.51 1.25
CA ILE A 272 -9.79 -13.14 1.29
C ILE A 272 -9.56 -12.03 2.32
N LEU A 273 -10.45 -11.03 2.40
CA LEU A 273 -10.45 -10.06 3.50
C LEU A 273 -10.65 -10.73 4.86
N ALA A 274 -11.49 -11.76 4.94
CA ALA A 274 -11.68 -12.53 6.17
C ALA A 274 -10.41 -13.29 6.60
N LYS A 275 -9.68 -13.90 5.66
CA LYS A 275 -8.37 -14.54 5.94
C LYS A 275 -7.36 -13.52 6.47
N CYS A 276 -7.32 -12.33 5.87
CA CYS A 276 -6.46 -11.24 6.34
C CYS A 276 -6.78 -10.83 7.77
N LEU A 277 -8.06 -10.56 8.07
CA LEU A 277 -8.50 -10.25 9.43
C LEU A 277 -8.13 -11.38 10.41
N GLN A 278 -8.33 -12.63 10.03
CA GLN A 278 -7.97 -13.77 10.87
C GLN A 278 -6.47 -13.72 11.26
N LYS A 279 -5.58 -13.45 10.31
CA LYS A 279 -4.13 -13.36 10.56
C LYS A 279 -3.76 -12.15 11.44
N MET A 280 -4.34 -10.98 11.16
CA MET A 280 -4.07 -9.78 11.96
C MET A 280 -4.59 -9.93 13.39
N LEU A 281 -5.76 -10.55 13.58
CA LEU A 281 -6.39 -10.72 14.90
C LEU A 281 -5.65 -11.72 15.79
N GLN A 282 -5.09 -12.78 15.21
CA GLN A 282 -4.25 -13.75 15.93
C GLN A 282 -3.03 -13.08 16.59
N ASP A 283 -2.59 -11.96 16.02
CA ASP A 283 -1.35 -11.31 16.39
C ASP A 283 -1.51 -9.79 16.56
N LEU A 284 -2.63 -9.40 17.21
CA LEU A 284 -2.90 -8.03 17.59
C LEU A 284 -1.80 -7.48 18.50
N PRO A 285 -1.44 -6.19 18.35
CA PRO A 285 -0.66 -5.46 19.34
C PRO A 285 -1.50 -5.27 20.62
N GLU A 286 -0.86 -4.78 21.68
CA GLU A 286 -1.55 -4.47 22.93
C GLU A 286 -2.56 -3.34 22.72
N LEU A 287 -3.83 -3.60 23.05
CA LEU A 287 -4.96 -2.72 22.79
C LEU A 287 -5.76 -2.53 24.08
N SER A 288 -6.36 -1.34 24.23
CA SER A 288 -7.26 -1.09 25.35
C SER A 288 -8.51 -1.97 25.27
N PRO A 289 -9.16 -2.29 26.40
CA PRO A 289 -10.41 -3.03 26.41
C PRO A 289 -11.49 -2.46 25.49
N GLN A 290 -11.59 -1.13 25.42
CA GLN A 290 -12.54 -0.41 24.59
C GLN A 290 -12.22 -0.58 23.10
N ALA A 291 -10.94 -0.54 22.71
CA ALA A 291 -10.52 -0.81 21.34
C ALA A 291 -10.86 -2.25 20.92
N ILE A 292 -10.62 -3.24 21.80
CA ILE A 292 -11.01 -4.64 21.55
C ILE A 292 -12.53 -4.77 21.38
N GLN A 293 -13.33 -4.07 22.20
CA GLN A 293 -14.79 -4.06 22.04
C GLN A 293 -15.25 -3.45 20.72
N ARG A 294 -14.61 -2.35 20.26
CA ARG A 294 -14.89 -1.75 18.95
C ARG A 294 -14.54 -2.70 17.81
N ILE A 295 -13.38 -3.37 17.88
CA ILE A 295 -12.99 -4.42 16.93
C ILE A 295 -14.04 -5.54 16.93
N ALA A 296 -14.46 -6.01 18.10
CA ALA A 296 -15.45 -7.07 18.23
C ALA A 296 -16.81 -6.68 17.62
N LEU A 297 -17.27 -5.45 17.87
CA LEU A 297 -18.49 -4.91 17.26
C LEU A 297 -18.39 -4.89 15.74
N MET A 298 -17.30 -4.32 15.21
CA MET A 298 -17.08 -4.24 13.76
C MET A 298 -17.01 -5.63 13.13
N LEU A 299 -16.35 -6.59 13.76
CA LEU A 299 -16.32 -7.98 13.31
C LEU A 299 -17.69 -8.66 13.35
N ASP A 300 -18.50 -8.46 14.40
CA ASP A 300 -19.83 -9.08 14.47
C ASP A 300 -20.76 -8.51 13.39
N LEU A 301 -20.71 -7.19 13.15
CA LEU A 301 -21.44 -6.55 12.06
C LEU A 301 -20.99 -7.07 10.69
N THR A 302 -19.67 -7.15 10.48
CA THR A 302 -19.04 -7.66 9.27
C THR A 302 -19.51 -9.08 8.95
N ASN A 303 -19.37 -9.98 9.92
CA ASN A 303 -19.67 -11.39 9.76
C ASN A 303 -21.18 -11.65 9.63
N THR A 304 -22.00 -10.89 10.36
CA THR A 304 -23.45 -11.09 10.41
C THR A 304 -24.17 -10.46 9.23
N PHE A 305 -23.76 -9.27 8.78
CA PHE A 305 -24.50 -8.49 7.77
C PHE A 305 -23.77 -8.28 6.45
N TYR A 306 -22.43 -8.32 6.43
CA TYR A 306 -21.64 -7.88 5.27
C TYR A 306 -20.79 -8.96 4.63
N SER A 307 -20.90 -10.22 5.06
CA SER A 307 -20.17 -11.35 4.46
C SER A 307 -20.33 -11.47 2.93
N GLN A 308 -21.41 -10.94 2.36
CA GLN A 308 -21.68 -10.92 0.91
C GLN A 308 -21.54 -9.52 0.26
N ASN A 309 -21.23 -8.47 1.04
CA ASN A 309 -21.14 -7.09 0.56
C ASN A 309 -19.70 -6.59 0.74
N TYR A 310 -18.91 -6.64 -0.33
CA TYR A 310 -17.49 -6.30 -0.28
C TYR A 310 -17.20 -4.86 0.19
N PRO A 311 -17.84 -3.80 -0.36
CA PRO A 311 -17.58 -2.43 0.10
C PRO A 311 -17.82 -2.25 1.61
N ARG A 312 -18.96 -2.74 2.12
CA ARG A 312 -19.28 -2.62 3.56
C ARG A 312 -18.39 -3.50 4.44
N TYR A 313 -17.95 -4.65 3.94
CA TYR A 313 -16.97 -5.48 4.62
C TYR A 313 -15.63 -4.75 4.73
N ALA A 314 -15.18 -4.16 3.63
CA ALA A 314 -13.91 -3.44 3.56
C ALA A 314 -13.90 -2.20 4.49
N PHE A 315 -15.01 -1.48 4.61
CA PHE A 315 -15.15 -0.40 5.62
C PHE A 315 -14.95 -0.91 7.06
N CYS A 316 -15.49 -2.07 7.41
CA CYS A 316 -15.29 -2.59 8.76
C CYS A 316 -13.86 -3.11 8.98
N VAL A 317 -13.22 -3.71 7.96
CA VAL A 317 -11.79 -4.04 7.97
C VAL A 317 -10.97 -2.78 8.22
N TYR A 318 -11.33 -1.69 7.55
CA TYR A 318 -10.71 -0.39 7.68
C TYR A 318 -10.78 0.16 9.11
N ALA A 319 -11.96 0.14 9.74
CA ALA A 319 -12.10 0.51 11.15
C ALA A 319 -11.26 -0.35 12.10
N ILE A 320 -11.09 -1.65 11.81
CA ILE A 320 -10.25 -2.54 12.63
C ILE A 320 -8.76 -2.20 12.45
N ILE A 321 -8.31 -1.95 11.22
CA ILE A 321 -6.94 -1.50 10.94
C ILE A 321 -6.67 -0.17 11.66
N HIS A 322 -7.62 0.76 11.65
CA HIS A 322 -7.50 2.02 12.38
C HIS A 322 -7.21 1.83 13.87
N GLU A 323 -7.92 0.93 14.55
CA GLU A 323 -7.65 0.62 15.98
C GLU A 323 -6.25 0.02 16.18
N ILE A 324 -5.83 -0.90 15.30
CA ILE A 324 -4.49 -1.49 15.32
C ILE A 324 -3.44 -0.39 15.18
N SER A 325 -3.64 0.51 14.22
CA SER A 325 -2.73 1.60 13.93
C SER A 325 -2.60 2.60 15.09
N LEU A 326 -3.70 2.94 15.77
CA LEU A 326 -3.68 3.76 16.99
C LEU A 326 -2.92 3.11 18.14
N SER A 327 -2.92 1.77 18.22
CA SER A 327 -2.10 1.01 19.17
C SER A 327 -0.62 1.03 18.79
N LEU A 328 -0.30 0.76 17.52
CA LEU A 328 1.08 0.80 17.01
C LEU A 328 1.73 2.17 17.23
N LEU A 329 0.96 3.25 17.11
CA LEU A 329 1.41 4.59 17.42
C LEU A 329 1.91 4.74 18.87
N LYS A 330 1.16 4.20 19.84
CA LYS A 330 1.49 4.27 21.28
C LYS A 330 2.69 3.39 21.64
N GLN A 331 3.06 2.45 20.79
CA GLN A 331 4.19 1.56 21.01
C GLN A 331 5.51 2.28 20.71
N THR A 332 6.15 2.81 21.76
CA THR A 332 7.44 3.52 21.69
C THR A 332 8.59 2.76 22.33
N ASP A 333 8.31 1.61 22.95
CA ASP A 333 9.33 0.73 23.53
C ASP A 333 10.27 0.16 22.46
N GLU A 334 11.56 0.41 22.63
CA GLU A 334 12.61 0.00 21.70
C GLU A 334 12.69 -1.52 21.55
N ALA A 335 12.46 -2.29 22.61
CA ALA A 335 12.55 -3.75 22.55
C ALA A 335 11.45 -4.36 21.66
N THR A 336 10.22 -3.86 21.74
CA THR A 336 9.11 -4.30 20.89
C THR A 336 9.28 -3.77 19.47
N LEU A 337 9.78 -2.55 19.29
CA LEU A 337 10.10 -2.01 17.97
C LEU A 337 11.17 -2.84 17.25
N GLU A 338 12.25 -3.21 17.94
CA GLU A 338 13.30 -4.09 17.41
C GLU A 338 12.75 -5.47 17.04
N LYS A 339 11.93 -6.04 17.91
CA LYS A 339 11.28 -7.33 17.63
C LYS A 339 10.39 -7.27 16.38
N GLU A 340 9.59 -6.24 16.20
CA GLU A 340 8.73 -6.10 15.01
C GLU A 340 9.55 -5.77 13.75
N PHE A 341 10.65 -5.02 13.88
CA PHE A 341 11.58 -4.80 12.76
C PHE A 341 12.28 -6.09 12.32
N ALA A 342 12.78 -6.88 13.27
CA ALA A 342 13.37 -8.19 13.00
C ALA A 342 12.37 -9.12 12.30
N ARG A 343 11.10 -9.10 12.73
CA ARG A 343 10.03 -9.85 12.06
C ARG A 343 9.80 -9.40 10.61
N PHE A 344 9.85 -8.09 10.37
CA PHE A 344 9.80 -7.54 9.01
C PHE A 344 10.98 -8.01 8.16
N GLN A 345 12.19 -8.03 8.71
CA GLN A 345 13.37 -8.55 8.03
C GLN A 345 13.22 -10.04 7.69
N ASP A 346 12.80 -10.87 8.64
CA ASP A 346 12.66 -12.31 8.46
C ASP A 346 11.58 -12.68 7.44
N GLU A 347 10.45 -11.97 7.44
CA GLU A 347 9.41 -12.17 6.44
C GLU A 347 9.88 -11.70 5.06
N SER A 348 10.59 -10.55 4.97
CA SER A 348 11.19 -10.05 3.71
C SER A 348 12.16 -11.06 3.13
N PHE A 349 12.99 -11.62 3.98
CA PHE A 349 13.98 -12.63 3.64
C PHE A 349 13.32 -13.89 3.08
N THR A 350 12.32 -14.40 3.79
CA THR A 350 11.58 -15.61 3.39
C THR A 350 10.87 -15.39 2.06
N THR A 351 10.18 -14.26 1.93
CA THR A 351 9.46 -13.88 0.71
C THR A 351 10.41 -13.75 -0.48
N LEU A 352 11.58 -13.12 -0.34
CA LEU A 352 12.54 -13.00 -1.43
C LEU A 352 13.09 -14.36 -1.90
N LEU A 353 13.38 -15.27 -0.97
CA LEU A 353 13.81 -16.64 -1.33
C LEU A 353 12.73 -17.38 -2.11
N ASP A 354 11.47 -17.28 -1.67
CA ASP A 354 10.33 -17.93 -2.31
C ASP A 354 10.05 -17.36 -3.72
N ILE A 355 10.07 -16.03 -3.85
CA ILE A 355 9.84 -15.31 -5.12
C ILE A 355 10.85 -15.73 -6.18
N LEU A 356 12.15 -15.70 -5.82
CA LEU A 356 13.23 -15.98 -6.76
C LEU A 356 13.57 -17.47 -6.86
N ALA A 357 12.91 -18.33 -6.06
CA ALA A 357 13.21 -19.75 -5.91
C ALA A 357 14.69 -20.03 -5.59
N LEU A 358 15.27 -19.22 -4.69
CA LEU A 358 16.67 -19.31 -4.27
C LEU A 358 16.84 -20.17 -3.01
N ASN A 359 18.05 -20.71 -2.81
CA ASN A 359 18.41 -21.46 -1.60
C ASN A 359 19.39 -20.65 -0.76
N LYS A 360 19.01 -20.32 0.49
CA LYS A 360 19.84 -19.60 1.47
C LYS A 360 21.29 -20.12 1.56
N SER A 361 21.47 -21.43 1.57
CA SER A 361 22.80 -22.06 1.76
C SER A 361 23.79 -21.78 0.63
N LYS A 362 23.29 -21.35 -0.53
CA LYS A 362 24.08 -21.06 -1.73
C LYS A 362 24.39 -19.57 -1.91
N LEU A 363 23.82 -18.68 -1.09
CA LEU A 363 23.95 -17.22 -1.23
C LEU A 363 25.10 -16.63 -0.39
N LYS A 364 26.25 -17.32 -0.33
CA LYS A 364 27.38 -16.91 0.52
C LYS A 364 28.03 -15.60 0.07
N GLU A 365 28.02 -15.37 -1.24
CA GLU A 365 28.58 -14.20 -1.91
C GLU A 365 27.62 -13.00 -1.95
N SER A 366 26.47 -13.09 -1.30
CA SER A 366 25.45 -12.04 -1.27
C SER A 366 25.10 -11.62 0.15
N THR A 367 24.72 -10.36 0.30
CA THR A 367 24.17 -9.78 1.51
C THR A 367 22.70 -9.47 1.26
N PHE A 368 21.85 -9.89 2.19
CA PHE A 368 20.42 -9.57 2.17
C PHE A 368 20.22 -8.13 2.65
N ILE A 369 19.26 -7.44 2.04
CA ILE A 369 18.81 -6.14 2.52
C ILE A 369 17.29 -6.07 2.43
N ALA A 370 16.65 -5.42 3.40
CA ALA A 370 15.25 -5.04 3.30
C ALA A 370 14.97 -3.71 3.98
N SER A 371 14.12 -2.89 3.35
CA SER A 371 13.70 -1.59 3.85
C SER A 371 12.20 -1.42 3.64
N SER A 372 11.50 -1.02 4.69
CA SER A 372 10.19 -0.39 4.55
C SER A 372 10.37 1.02 3.99
N SER A 373 9.38 1.52 3.27
CA SER A 373 9.38 2.88 2.76
C SER A 373 7.97 3.47 2.77
N THR A 374 7.88 4.79 2.68
CA THR A 374 6.61 5.49 2.85
C THR A 374 5.72 5.39 1.60
N SER A 375 6.17 4.78 0.49
CA SER A 375 5.37 4.56 -0.73
C SER A 375 6.15 3.70 -1.73
N GLY A 376 5.50 3.22 -2.81
CA GLY A 376 6.20 2.54 -3.90
C GLY A 376 7.29 3.39 -4.58
N VAL A 377 7.06 4.70 -4.70
CA VAL A 377 8.03 5.65 -5.26
C VAL A 377 9.21 5.85 -4.31
N SER A 378 8.94 5.98 -3.00
CA SER A 378 9.98 6.01 -1.97
C SER A 378 10.76 4.69 -1.94
N ALA A 379 10.09 3.54 -2.13
CA ALA A 379 10.75 2.23 -2.27
C ALA A 379 11.72 2.23 -3.47
N CYS A 380 11.27 2.74 -4.62
CA CYS A 380 12.16 2.89 -5.77
C CYS A 380 13.34 3.82 -5.46
N ALA A 381 13.13 4.96 -4.78
CA ALA A 381 14.21 5.86 -4.41
C ALA A 381 15.24 5.18 -3.49
N VAL A 382 14.80 4.39 -2.52
CA VAL A 382 15.68 3.57 -1.66
C VAL A 382 16.42 2.52 -2.47
N ALA A 383 15.75 1.81 -3.39
CA ALA A 383 16.43 0.87 -4.30
C ALA A 383 17.51 1.57 -5.15
N MET A 384 17.23 2.78 -5.64
CA MET A 384 18.19 3.60 -6.36
C MET A 384 19.35 4.07 -5.47
N LYS A 385 19.10 4.37 -4.19
CA LYS A 385 20.14 4.67 -3.20
C LYS A 385 21.04 3.46 -2.96
N ILE A 386 20.47 2.25 -2.84
CA ILE A 386 21.25 1.00 -2.71
C ILE A 386 22.17 0.83 -3.91
N VAL A 387 21.64 0.84 -5.14
CA VAL A 387 22.50 0.65 -6.33
C VAL A 387 23.51 1.77 -6.52
N SER A 388 23.26 3.00 -6.04
CA SER A 388 24.25 4.08 -6.11
C SER A 388 25.53 3.79 -5.31
N LYS A 389 25.46 2.87 -4.34
CA LYS A 389 26.60 2.36 -3.56
C LYS A 389 27.39 1.24 -4.27
N MET A 390 26.95 0.81 -5.45
CA MET A 390 27.66 -0.21 -6.22
C MET A 390 29.04 0.32 -6.63
N GLN A 391 30.09 -0.44 -6.32
CA GLN A 391 31.44 -0.17 -6.74
C GLN A 391 31.63 -0.61 -8.20
N THR A 392 31.88 0.35 -9.09
CA THR A 392 32.25 0.06 -10.47
C THR A 392 33.76 -0.13 -10.60
N ILE A 393 34.20 -0.78 -11.68
CA ILE A 393 35.62 -1.10 -11.94
C ILE A 393 36.53 0.14 -11.86
N ASN A 394 36.01 1.32 -12.19
CA ASN A 394 36.78 2.57 -12.21
C ASN A 394 36.47 3.50 -11.03
N GLY A 395 35.70 3.06 -10.02
CA GLY A 395 35.29 3.90 -8.89
C GLY A 395 34.31 5.04 -9.26
N VAL A 396 33.72 5.00 -10.45
CA VAL A 396 32.75 5.99 -10.95
C VAL A 396 31.33 5.57 -10.56
N ALA A 397 30.42 6.54 -10.42
CA ALA A 397 29.01 6.26 -10.18
C ALA A 397 28.41 5.31 -11.25
N PRO A 398 27.64 4.29 -10.83
CA PRO A 398 27.13 3.26 -11.74
C PRO A 398 26.21 3.83 -12.81
N LYS A 399 26.35 3.32 -14.04
CA LYS A 399 25.49 3.73 -15.15
C LYS A 399 24.17 2.95 -15.13
N VAL A 400 23.04 3.64 -15.20
CA VAL A 400 21.70 3.05 -15.10
C VAL A 400 21.02 3.03 -16.47
N LYS A 401 20.50 1.87 -16.87
CA LYS A 401 19.62 1.73 -18.04
C LYS A 401 18.21 1.37 -17.60
N ILE A 402 17.27 2.28 -17.81
CA ILE A 402 15.83 2.03 -17.61
C ILE A 402 15.26 1.42 -18.89
N PHE A 403 14.68 0.24 -18.77
CA PHE A 403 13.97 -0.41 -19.86
C PHE A 403 12.53 0.07 -19.93
N LYS A 404 12.08 0.43 -21.13
CA LYS A 404 10.69 0.84 -21.37
C LYS A 404 9.86 -0.36 -21.83
N PRO A 405 8.57 -0.39 -21.50
CA PRO A 405 7.87 0.61 -20.69
C PRO A 405 8.13 0.39 -19.20
N CYS A 406 8.20 1.51 -18.50
CA CYS A 406 8.42 1.57 -17.06
C CYS A 406 7.35 2.50 -16.48
N TYR A 407 7.06 2.36 -15.20
CA TYR A 407 6.11 3.23 -14.52
C TYR A 407 6.54 4.70 -14.63
N TYR A 408 5.59 5.61 -14.88
CA TYR A 408 5.86 7.00 -15.29
C TYR A 408 6.69 7.80 -14.27
N GLU A 409 6.69 7.40 -13.01
CA GLU A 409 7.41 8.07 -11.92
C GLU A 409 8.92 7.73 -11.96
N LEU A 410 9.29 6.56 -12.49
CA LEU A 410 10.65 6.00 -12.42
C LEU A 410 11.72 6.83 -13.17
N PRO A 411 11.46 7.36 -14.38
CA PRO A 411 12.44 8.23 -15.07
C PRO A 411 12.79 9.51 -14.31
N ASN A 412 11.99 9.93 -13.33
CA ASN A 412 12.14 11.19 -12.62
C ASN A 412 12.87 11.06 -11.27
N ILE A 413 13.32 9.85 -10.88
CA ILE A 413 13.71 9.55 -9.48
C ILE A 413 15.12 10.00 -9.08
N SER A 414 16.06 10.30 -9.96
CA SER A 414 17.37 10.88 -9.56
C SER A 414 18.10 11.51 -10.75
N ASN A 415 19.15 12.29 -10.48
CA ASN A 415 20.16 12.63 -11.49
C ASN A 415 20.92 11.34 -11.84
N LEU A 416 20.27 10.43 -12.56
CA LEU A 416 20.82 9.13 -12.91
C LEU A 416 21.93 9.31 -13.94
N ASN A 417 23.10 8.71 -13.66
CA ASN A 417 24.13 8.54 -14.68
C ASN A 417 23.62 7.56 -15.73
N THR A 418 22.98 8.06 -16.79
CA THR A 418 22.19 7.22 -17.70
C THR A 418 23.11 6.51 -18.69
N ALA A 419 22.87 5.21 -18.89
CA ALA A 419 23.58 4.43 -19.90
C ALA A 419 22.95 4.63 -21.29
N ASN A 420 23.78 4.96 -22.28
CA ASN A 420 23.35 5.09 -23.67
C ASN A 420 23.00 3.73 -24.27
N SER A 421 23.80 2.69 -23.97
CA SER A 421 23.60 1.31 -24.43
C SER A 421 23.44 0.31 -23.27
N THR A 422 22.97 -0.90 -23.58
CA THR A 422 22.91 -2.01 -22.61
C THR A 422 24.29 -2.53 -22.22
N ALA A 423 25.28 -2.44 -23.12
CA ALA A 423 26.66 -2.80 -22.85
C ALA A 423 27.30 -1.90 -21.79
N ASP A 424 26.98 -0.60 -21.82
CA ASP A 424 27.54 0.39 -20.92
C ASP A 424 26.90 0.40 -19.53
N ALA A 425 25.65 -0.06 -19.42
CA ALA A 425 24.90 -0.07 -18.16
C ALA A 425 25.61 -0.93 -17.11
N ASP A 426 25.56 -0.56 -15.84
CA ASP A 426 25.96 -1.36 -14.66
C ASP A 426 24.73 -1.82 -13.88
N VAL A 427 23.67 -1.02 -13.95
CA VAL A 427 22.37 -1.27 -13.35
C VAL A 427 21.31 -1.32 -14.45
N PHE A 428 20.48 -2.35 -14.42
CA PHE A 428 19.27 -2.44 -15.23
C PHE A 428 18.04 -2.21 -14.36
N MET A 429 17.12 -1.38 -14.84
CA MET A 429 15.83 -1.18 -14.18
C MET A 429 14.73 -1.70 -15.09
N ILE A 430 13.93 -2.64 -14.59
CA ILE A 430 12.86 -3.31 -15.33
C ILE A 430 11.55 -3.27 -14.53
N SER A 431 10.43 -3.28 -15.24
CA SER A 431 9.11 -3.56 -14.65
C SER A 431 8.71 -4.98 -15.01
N ALA A 432 8.68 -5.87 -14.02
CA ALA A 432 8.42 -7.30 -14.24
C ALA A 432 6.93 -7.63 -14.42
N GLY A 433 6.08 -6.61 -14.51
CA GLY A 433 4.64 -6.78 -14.46
C GLY A 433 3.94 -5.91 -15.49
N PRO A 434 2.68 -6.23 -15.84
CA PRO A 434 1.93 -5.46 -16.79
C PRO A 434 1.77 -3.98 -16.40
N ILE A 435 1.86 -3.10 -17.39
CA ILE A 435 1.65 -1.66 -17.26
C ILE A 435 0.65 -1.21 -18.31
N VAL A 436 -0.40 -0.51 -17.87
CA VAL A 436 -1.32 0.22 -18.74
C VAL A 436 -0.80 1.64 -18.91
N ASN A 437 -0.61 2.08 -20.15
CA ASN A 437 -0.22 3.43 -20.53
C ASN A 437 -1.12 3.94 -21.67
N PRO A 438 -1.05 5.25 -22.03
CA PRO A 438 -1.85 5.79 -23.14
C PRO A 438 -1.66 5.06 -24.48
N GLU A 439 -0.50 4.42 -24.68
CA GLU A 439 -0.15 3.68 -25.89
C GLU A 439 -0.70 2.24 -25.90
N GLY A 440 -1.16 1.72 -24.75
CA GLY A 440 -1.78 0.40 -24.62
C GLY A 440 -1.37 -0.36 -23.35
N LEU A 441 -1.56 -1.67 -23.39
CA LEU A 441 -1.12 -2.57 -22.32
C LEU A 441 0.20 -3.21 -22.71
N THR A 442 1.19 -3.09 -21.84
CA THR A 442 2.46 -3.81 -21.97
C THR A 442 2.52 -4.94 -20.95
N PRO A 443 2.81 -6.19 -21.36
CA PRO A 443 2.79 -7.38 -20.49
C PRO A 443 3.85 -7.42 -19.36
N GLY A 444 4.87 -6.57 -19.39
CA GLY A 444 5.97 -6.60 -18.41
C GLY A 444 7.13 -7.49 -18.86
N VAL A 445 8.27 -7.37 -18.17
CA VAL A 445 9.53 -8.04 -18.53
C VAL A 445 9.69 -9.37 -17.78
N ASP A 446 9.93 -10.45 -18.53
CA ASP A 446 10.40 -11.72 -17.98
C ASP A 446 11.88 -11.62 -17.62
N ILE A 447 12.19 -11.80 -16.34
CA ILE A 447 13.56 -11.65 -15.84
C ILE A 447 14.52 -12.70 -16.42
N ASN A 448 14.06 -13.92 -16.68
CA ASN A 448 14.91 -14.99 -17.20
C ASN A 448 15.30 -14.72 -18.65
N LEU A 449 14.33 -14.34 -19.48
CA LEU A 449 14.60 -13.91 -20.86
C LEU A 449 15.54 -12.71 -20.89
N PHE A 450 15.25 -11.71 -20.05
CA PHE A 450 16.05 -10.50 -19.94
C PHE A 450 17.52 -10.79 -19.58
N VAL A 451 17.75 -11.59 -18.54
CA VAL A 451 19.11 -11.96 -18.08
C VAL A 451 19.84 -12.78 -19.14
N ARG A 452 19.17 -13.76 -19.76
CA ARG A 452 19.77 -14.56 -20.83
C ARG A 452 20.23 -13.68 -21.98
N ARG A 453 19.38 -12.77 -22.44
CA ARG A 453 19.70 -11.87 -23.55
C ARG A 453 20.82 -10.89 -23.21
N ASN A 454 20.69 -10.16 -22.10
CA ASN A 454 21.53 -9.00 -21.80
C ASN A 454 22.79 -9.31 -20.98
N ILE A 455 22.87 -10.49 -20.37
CA ILE A 455 24.00 -10.89 -19.50
C ILE A 455 24.68 -12.15 -20.05
N ILE A 456 23.95 -13.27 -20.18
CA ILE A 456 24.53 -14.57 -20.57
C ILE A 456 24.96 -14.58 -22.05
N ASN A 457 24.03 -14.32 -22.97
CA ASN A 457 24.28 -14.31 -24.41
C ASN A 457 25.19 -13.16 -24.83
N ALA A 458 25.08 -12.02 -24.13
CA ALA A 458 26.01 -10.90 -24.26
C ALA A 458 27.41 -11.20 -23.70
N LYS A 459 27.62 -12.37 -23.06
CA LYS A 459 28.88 -12.83 -22.46
C LYS A 459 29.48 -11.79 -21.53
N ARG A 460 28.62 -11.17 -20.74
CA ARG A 460 28.99 -10.05 -19.90
C ARG A 460 29.84 -10.54 -18.73
N THR A 461 31.00 -9.93 -18.56
CA THR A 461 31.98 -10.31 -17.52
C THR A 461 31.94 -9.39 -16.31
N LYS A 462 31.40 -8.17 -16.45
CA LYS A 462 31.25 -7.24 -15.32
C LYS A 462 30.00 -7.57 -14.50
N PRO A 463 30.07 -7.48 -13.15
CA PRO A 463 28.89 -7.61 -12.30
C PRO A 463 27.77 -6.65 -12.68
N VAL A 464 26.54 -7.02 -12.33
CA VAL A 464 25.32 -6.30 -12.69
C VAL A 464 24.38 -6.23 -11.50
N ALA A 465 23.71 -5.10 -11.31
CA ALA A 465 22.51 -5.02 -10.47
C ALA A 465 21.26 -4.90 -11.34
N ILE A 466 20.20 -5.62 -10.97
CA ILE A 466 18.87 -5.52 -11.59
C ILE A 466 17.91 -5.00 -10.53
N VAL A 467 17.32 -3.83 -10.78
CA VAL A 467 16.25 -3.23 -9.99
C VAL A 467 14.91 -3.60 -10.65
N ILE A 468 14.03 -4.23 -9.89
CA ILE A 468 12.75 -4.75 -10.39
C ILE A 468 11.61 -4.03 -9.70
N ASP A 469 10.77 -3.37 -10.48
CA ASP A 469 9.44 -2.95 -10.03
C ASP A 469 8.50 -4.15 -10.07
N ALA A 470 8.19 -4.69 -8.89
CA ALA A 470 7.28 -5.81 -8.70
C ALA A 470 5.85 -5.36 -8.36
N THR A 471 5.57 -4.05 -8.31
CA THR A 471 4.26 -3.51 -7.92
C THR A 471 3.13 -4.17 -8.70
N THR A 472 3.27 -4.27 -10.02
CA THR A 472 2.29 -4.90 -10.90
C THR A 472 2.75 -6.27 -11.42
N SER A 473 3.58 -7.02 -10.69
CA SER A 473 4.04 -8.37 -11.09
C SER A 473 3.62 -9.46 -10.10
N LEU A 474 3.15 -10.61 -10.56
CA LEU A 474 2.89 -11.75 -9.67
C LEU A 474 4.21 -12.42 -9.28
N TYR A 475 4.36 -12.75 -8.00
CA TYR A 475 5.58 -13.35 -7.43
C TYR A 475 5.99 -14.63 -8.12
N LYS A 476 5.02 -15.46 -8.51
CA LYS A 476 5.28 -16.70 -9.24
C LYS A 476 5.97 -16.48 -10.60
N ASN A 477 5.82 -15.30 -11.22
CA ASN A 477 6.41 -14.96 -12.51
C ASN A 477 7.84 -14.41 -12.40
N MET A 478 8.36 -14.22 -11.19
CA MET A 478 9.74 -13.77 -10.93
C MET A 478 10.67 -14.91 -10.53
N LYS A 479 10.20 -16.16 -10.52
CA LYS A 479 11.03 -17.33 -10.24
C LYS A 479 12.16 -17.43 -11.25
N LEU A 480 13.37 -17.58 -10.75
CA LEU A 480 14.56 -17.69 -11.59
C LEU A 480 14.71 -19.11 -12.12
N ASP A 481 15.24 -19.22 -13.33
CA ASP A 481 15.73 -20.47 -13.89
C ASP A 481 17.15 -20.77 -13.37
N ASP A 482 17.59 -22.03 -13.42
CA ASP A 482 18.81 -22.46 -12.74
C ASP A 482 20.09 -21.79 -13.26
N ASP A 483 20.15 -21.44 -14.55
CA ASP A 483 21.26 -20.66 -15.14
C ASP A 483 21.32 -19.24 -14.57
N VAL A 484 20.17 -18.61 -14.32
CA VAL A 484 20.05 -17.29 -13.71
C VAL A 484 20.34 -17.34 -12.22
N LYS A 485 19.82 -18.34 -11.48
CA LYS A 485 20.13 -18.54 -10.05
C LYS A 485 21.62 -18.63 -9.82
N LYS A 486 22.32 -19.40 -10.65
CA LYS A 486 23.78 -19.57 -10.55
C LYS A 486 24.51 -18.23 -10.59
N LEU A 487 24.08 -17.28 -11.42
CA LEU A 487 24.68 -15.94 -11.47
C LEU A 487 24.50 -15.17 -10.16
N VAL A 488 23.35 -15.32 -9.49
CA VAL A 488 23.09 -14.68 -8.19
C VAL A 488 23.90 -15.38 -7.09
N GLU A 489 23.92 -16.71 -7.07
CA GLU A 489 24.69 -17.53 -6.11
C GLU A 489 26.20 -17.23 -6.19
N GLU A 490 26.73 -17.04 -7.39
CA GLU A 490 28.13 -16.68 -7.63
C GLU A 490 28.42 -15.18 -7.41
N GLY A 491 27.40 -14.36 -7.08
CA GLY A 491 27.55 -12.91 -6.88
C GLY A 491 27.86 -12.11 -8.15
N ASN A 492 27.54 -12.65 -9.33
CA ASN A 492 27.70 -11.96 -10.63
C ASN A 492 26.49 -11.06 -10.94
N VAL A 493 25.32 -11.38 -10.39
CA VAL A 493 24.10 -10.58 -10.52
C VAL A 493 23.52 -10.29 -9.13
N SER A 494 23.27 -9.02 -8.84
CA SER A 494 22.45 -8.58 -7.71
C SER A 494 21.03 -8.32 -8.16
N ILE A 495 20.05 -8.67 -7.34
CA ILE A 495 18.62 -8.44 -7.63
C ILE A 495 18.03 -7.66 -6.47
N ILE A 496 17.47 -6.48 -6.76
CA ILE A 496 16.78 -5.62 -5.80
C ILE A 496 15.36 -5.42 -6.28
N ILE A 497 14.39 -5.81 -5.47
CA ILE A 497 12.98 -5.71 -5.78
C ILE A 497 12.40 -4.55 -4.97
N HIS A 498 11.58 -3.73 -5.61
CA HIS A 498 10.74 -2.76 -4.91
C HIS A 498 9.27 -2.93 -5.32
N GLU A 499 8.37 -2.62 -4.40
CA GLU A 499 6.93 -2.72 -4.63
C GLU A 499 6.13 -1.69 -3.82
N SER A 500 4.97 -1.32 -4.35
CA SER A 500 3.92 -0.61 -3.62
C SER A 500 2.86 -1.60 -3.13
N HIS A 501 2.53 -1.56 -1.84
CA HIS A 501 1.40 -2.33 -1.29
C HIS A 501 0.08 -1.56 -1.35
N GLN A 502 0.09 -0.41 -2.00
CA GLN A 502 -1.03 0.52 -1.96
C GLN A 502 -2.04 0.25 -3.10
N LYS A 503 -1.57 -0.40 -4.17
CA LYS A 503 -2.41 -0.75 -5.34
C LYS A 503 -3.22 -2.03 -5.13
N PHE A 504 -2.70 -2.96 -4.34
CA PHE A 504 -3.31 -4.28 -4.10
C PHE A 504 -3.12 -4.61 -2.62
N GLY A 505 -4.16 -4.49 -1.80
CA GLY A 505 -4.04 -4.91 -0.41
C GLY A 505 -4.98 -4.27 0.58
N LEU A 506 -4.91 -4.73 1.83
CA LEU A 506 -5.71 -4.21 2.94
C LEU A 506 -5.43 -2.73 3.26
N ILE A 507 -4.33 -2.20 2.73
CA ILE A 507 -3.95 -0.78 2.76
C ILE A 507 -4.67 -0.05 1.61
N HIS A 508 -5.99 -0.26 1.53
CA HIS A 508 -6.90 0.40 0.58
C HIS A 508 -7.54 1.61 1.24
N SER A 509 -6.76 2.41 1.94
CA SER A 509 -7.28 3.56 2.65
C SER A 509 -6.31 4.72 2.62
N ASP A 510 -6.83 5.93 2.77
CA ASP A 510 -6.06 7.17 2.93
C ASP A 510 -5.19 7.19 4.22
N GLN A 511 -5.05 6.05 4.93
CA GLN A 511 -4.36 5.94 6.22
C GLN A 511 -2.85 5.83 6.09
N ALA A 512 -2.31 4.63 5.92
CA ALA A 512 -0.87 4.41 5.84
C ALA A 512 -0.44 4.28 4.39
N GLN A 513 0.68 4.91 4.05
CA GLN A 513 1.32 4.72 2.76
C GLN A 513 2.57 3.84 2.93
N TYR A 514 2.63 2.74 2.16
CA TYR A 514 3.68 1.74 2.34
C TYR A 514 4.23 1.25 1.01
N GLY A 515 5.56 1.24 0.94
CA GLY A 515 6.32 0.51 -0.03
C GLY A 515 7.35 -0.36 0.67
N ARG A 516 7.95 -1.26 -0.10
CA ARG A 516 8.93 -2.22 0.40
C ARG A 516 10.04 -2.39 -0.61
N VAL A 517 11.26 -2.49 -0.11
CA VAL A 517 12.46 -2.87 -0.87
C VAL A 517 13.05 -4.10 -0.21
N PHE A 518 13.45 -5.08 -1.01
CA PHE A 518 14.24 -6.20 -0.53
C PHE A 518 15.09 -6.78 -1.66
N GLY A 519 16.27 -7.28 -1.35
CA GLY A 519 17.19 -7.73 -2.39
C GLY A 519 18.39 -8.53 -1.91
N TRP A 520 19.06 -9.13 -2.88
CA TRP A 520 20.37 -9.77 -2.74
C TRP A 520 21.42 -8.92 -3.43
N CYS A 521 22.34 -8.38 -2.64
CA CYS A 521 23.44 -7.53 -3.09
C CYS A 521 24.75 -8.31 -3.01
N SER A 522 25.47 -8.46 -4.11
CA SER A 522 26.73 -9.20 -4.14
C SER A 522 27.84 -8.47 -3.37
N LYS A 523 28.54 -9.24 -2.53
CA LYS A 523 29.70 -8.80 -1.76
C LYS A 523 30.90 -8.43 -2.65
N LYS A 524 30.89 -8.83 -3.92
CA LYS A 524 31.95 -8.48 -4.89
C LYS A 524 31.93 -7.00 -5.27
N HIS A 525 30.79 -6.33 -5.13
CA HIS A 525 30.61 -4.96 -5.63
C HIS A 525 29.80 -4.04 -4.71
N PHE A 526 29.29 -4.55 -3.60
CA PHE A 526 28.77 -3.74 -2.51
C PHE A 526 29.62 -3.96 -1.26
N LYS A 527 30.03 -2.86 -0.64
CA LYS A 527 30.66 -2.90 0.68
C LYS A 527 29.59 -3.23 1.71
N GLU A 528 29.91 -4.18 2.60
CA GLU A 528 29.02 -4.59 3.68
C GLU A 528 28.61 -3.40 4.55
N MET A 529 29.56 -2.56 4.96
CA MET A 529 29.31 -1.33 5.73
C MET A 529 28.33 -0.34 5.06
N ASP A 530 28.35 -0.21 3.73
CA ASP A 530 27.40 0.65 3.01
C ASP A 530 25.97 0.08 3.09
N LEU A 531 25.83 -1.25 3.01
CA LEU A 531 24.55 -1.95 3.14
C LEU A 531 24.05 -1.92 4.60
N GLU A 532 24.93 -2.11 5.57
CA GLU A 532 24.65 -1.99 7.01
C GLU A 532 24.10 -0.61 7.34
N THR A 533 24.72 0.46 6.82
CA THR A 533 24.23 1.84 7.02
C THR A 533 22.81 2.02 6.48
N ILE A 534 22.49 1.46 5.31
CA ILE A 534 21.13 1.55 4.74
C ILE A 534 20.14 0.73 5.58
N GLN A 535 20.58 -0.41 6.12
CA GLN A 535 19.77 -1.28 6.97
C GLN A 535 19.48 -0.62 8.33
N GLU A 536 20.47 0.03 8.93
CA GLU A 536 20.35 0.83 10.15
C GLU A 536 19.43 2.03 9.95
N ASN A 537 19.62 2.79 8.86
CA ASN A 537 18.71 3.87 8.50
C ASN A 537 17.27 3.38 8.32
N SER A 538 17.08 2.18 7.76
CA SER A 538 15.73 1.60 7.62
C SER A 538 15.11 1.25 8.98
N ARG A 539 15.92 0.81 9.96
CA ARG A 539 15.46 0.54 11.32
C ARG A 539 15.04 1.85 11.99
N ASP A 540 15.87 2.88 11.88
CA ASP A 540 15.59 4.20 12.46
C ASP A 540 14.33 4.83 11.84
N ASP A 541 14.18 4.76 10.51
CA ASP A 541 12.98 5.20 9.81
C ASP A 541 11.74 4.41 10.30
N PHE A 542 11.87 3.08 10.45
CA PHE A 542 10.79 2.23 10.98
C PHE A 542 10.38 2.61 12.40
N TYR A 543 11.33 2.97 13.27
CA TYR A 543 11.04 3.37 14.65
C TYR A 543 10.32 4.71 14.70
N LYS A 544 10.70 5.63 13.81
CA LYS A 544 10.21 7.00 13.81
C LYS A 544 8.83 7.17 13.15
N HIS A 545 8.51 6.37 12.13
CA HIS A 545 7.36 6.63 11.26
C HIS A 545 6.26 5.56 11.43
N VAL A 546 5.07 5.97 11.86
CA VAL A 546 3.93 5.05 12.08
C VAL A 546 3.45 4.38 10.78
N ASP A 547 3.52 5.08 9.64
CA ASP A 547 3.14 4.54 8.33
C ASP A 547 3.93 3.26 8.00
N LEU A 548 5.23 3.24 8.35
CA LEU A 548 6.10 2.09 8.13
C LEU A 548 5.78 0.94 9.07
N ARG A 549 5.41 1.24 10.31
CA ARG A 549 4.97 0.24 11.31
C ARG A 549 3.67 -0.42 10.90
N ILE A 550 2.69 0.35 10.44
CA ILE A 550 1.38 -0.17 9.98
C ILE A 550 1.55 -1.04 8.74
N GLY A 551 2.28 -0.54 7.74
CA GLY A 551 2.50 -1.28 6.50
C GLY A 551 3.26 -2.57 6.74
N SER A 552 4.29 -2.54 7.60
CA SER A 552 5.05 -3.74 7.97
C SER A 552 4.24 -4.70 8.83
N PHE A 553 3.39 -4.21 9.74
CA PHE A 553 2.48 -5.06 10.52
C PHE A 553 1.58 -5.87 9.58
N ILE A 554 0.99 -5.20 8.58
CA ILE A 554 0.10 -5.83 7.61
C ILE A 554 0.87 -6.78 6.70
N SER A 555 2.01 -6.37 6.13
CA SER A 555 2.78 -7.19 5.21
C SER A 555 3.28 -8.47 5.89
N THR A 556 3.91 -8.36 7.06
CA THR A 556 4.45 -9.51 7.81
C THR A 556 3.41 -10.58 8.14
N ARG A 557 2.14 -10.18 8.35
CA ARG A 557 1.06 -11.09 8.75
C ARG A 557 0.24 -11.60 7.57
N CYS A 558 0.15 -10.81 6.51
CA CYS A 558 -0.77 -11.04 5.40
C CYS A 558 -0.10 -11.22 4.04
N GLN A 559 1.23 -11.14 3.89
CA GLN A 559 1.92 -11.10 2.57
C GLN A 559 1.40 -12.13 1.56
N LYS A 560 1.32 -13.41 1.96
CA LYS A 560 0.81 -14.49 1.08
C LYS A 560 -0.63 -14.24 0.64
N ILE A 561 -1.46 -13.69 1.53
CA ILE A 561 -2.86 -13.37 1.23
C ILE A 561 -2.95 -12.09 0.40
N LEU A 562 -2.05 -11.11 0.58
CA LEU A 562 -1.95 -9.93 -0.28
C LEU A 562 -1.60 -10.34 -1.72
N GLU A 563 -0.76 -11.37 -1.88
CA GLU A 563 -0.49 -11.96 -3.20
C GLU A 563 -1.73 -12.66 -3.77
N ASP A 564 -2.51 -13.43 -2.97
CA ASP A 564 -3.80 -13.98 -3.41
C ASP A 564 -4.77 -12.88 -3.91
N ILE A 565 -4.81 -11.72 -3.22
CA ILE A 565 -5.59 -10.55 -3.65
C ILE A 565 -5.12 -10.09 -5.01
N LYS A 566 -3.81 -9.91 -5.18
CA LYS A 566 -3.20 -9.49 -6.44
C LYS A 566 -3.51 -10.46 -7.57
N GLU A 567 -3.38 -11.77 -7.36
CA GLU A 567 -3.78 -12.80 -8.33
C GLU A 567 -5.25 -12.69 -8.74
N GLN A 568 -6.15 -12.40 -7.78
CA GLN A 568 -7.56 -12.17 -8.08
C GLN A 568 -7.77 -10.93 -8.93
N HIS A 569 -7.05 -9.83 -8.67
CA HIS A 569 -7.11 -8.62 -9.49
C HIS A 569 -6.66 -8.89 -10.93
N PHE A 570 -5.59 -9.67 -11.10
CA PHE A 570 -5.06 -10.04 -12.42
C PHE A 570 -6.06 -10.89 -13.20
N SER A 571 -6.63 -11.90 -12.52
CA SER A 571 -7.68 -12.76 -13.09
C SER A 571 -8.90 -11.95 -13.53
N ASN A 572 -9.35 -11.00 -12.71
CA ASN A 572 -10.48 -10.12 -13.03
C ASN A 572 -10.14 -9.17 -14.20
N GLY A 573 -8.92 -8.64 -14.23
CA GLY A 573 -8.42 -7.79 -15.32
C GLY A 573 -8.42 -8.51 -16.67
N ALA A 574 -7.96 -9.76 -16.69
CA ALA A 574 -7.99 -10.59 -17.90
C ALA A 574 -9.42 -10.87 -18.39
N ILE A 575 -10.37 -11.14 -17.48
CA ILE A 575 -11.79 -11.30 -17.83
C ILE A 575 -12.34 -10.00 -18.43
N LEU A 576 -12.09 -8.86 -17.78
CA LEU A 576 -12.56 -7.55 -18.27
C LEU A 576 -11.99 -7.26 -19.66
N ARG A 577 -10.70 -7.48 -19.87
CA ARG A 577 -10.06 -7.35 -21.20
C ARG A 577 -10.78 -8.20 -22.25
N ASN A 578 -11.05 -9.46 -21.94
CA ASN A 578 -11.73 -10.36 -22.88
C ASN A 578 -13.13 -9.86 -23.23
N ILE A 579 -13.88 -9.34 -22.25
CA ILE A 579 -15.18 -8.70 -22.49
C ILE A 579 -15.02 -7.46 -23.37
N LEU A 580 -14.05 -6.58 -23.08
CA LEU A 580 -13.81 -5.36 -23.86
C LEU A 580 -13.39 -5.65 -25.31
N ILE A 581 -12.60 -6.72 -25.55
CA ILE A 581 -12.24 -7.17 -26.90
C ILE A 581 -13.46 -7.78 -27.61
N GLN A 582 -14.23 -8.65 -26.95
CA GLN A 582 -15.45 -9.28 -27.51
C GLN A 582 -16.55 -8.26 -27.87
N THR A 583 -16.57 -7.15 -27.14
CA THR A 583 -17.45 -6.00 -27.39
C THR A 583 -16.82 -4.95 -28.30
N SER A 584 -15.64 -5.20 -28.87
CA SER A 584 -14.92 -4.27 -29.76
C SER A 584 -14.72 -2.87 -29.19
N LEU A 585 -14.63 -2.75 -27.86
CA LEU A 585 -14.41 -1.48 -27.14
C LEU A 585 -12.93 -1.12 -27.02
N ILE A 586 -12.04 -2.11 -27.08
CA ILE A 586 -10.59 -1.92 -27.17
C ILE A 586 -10.02 -2.75 -28.32
N ALA A 587 -8.88 -2.32 -28.87
CA ALA A 587 -8.12 -3.11 -29.83
C ALA A 587 -7.58 -4.38 -29.16
N LYS A 588 -7.43 -5.46 -29.94
CA LYS A 588 -6.81 -6.70 -29.48
C LYS A 588 -5.29 -6.57 -29.29
N ASP A 589 -4.70 -5.53 -29.87
CA ASP A 589 -3.26 -5.39 -30.04
C ASP A 589 -2.54 -5.28 -28.69
N ILE A 590 -1.54 -6.15 -28.51
CA ILE A 590 -0.64 -6.17 -27.35
C ILE A 590 0.70 -5.65 -27.85
N VAL A 591 1.31 -4.73 -27.09
CA VAL A 591 2.66 -4.27 -27.40
C VAL A 591 3.64 -5.40 -27.09
N THR A 592 4.14 -6.07 -28.14
CA THR A 592 5.11 -7.16 -28.01
C THR A 592 6.54 -6.62 -27.87
N HIS A 593 7.35 -7.23 -27.02
CA HIS A 593 8.79 -7.03 -26.96
C HIS A 593 9.51 -8.36 -26.68
N GLU A 594 10.80 -8.43 -26.99
CA GLU A 594 11.56 -9.71 -26.98
C GLU A 594 11.64 -10.38 -25.60
N ASP A 595 11.59 -9.58 -24.53
CA ASP A 595 11.69 -10.05 -23.15
C ASP A 595 10.30 -10.06 -22.46
N MET A 596 9.19 -10.18 -23.20
CA MET A 596 7.85 -10.07 -22.64
C MET A 596 7.41 -11.30 -21.84
N GLN A 597 6.64 -11.07 -20.77
CA GLN A 597 5.91 -12.15 -20.11
C GLN A 597 4.93 -12.81 -21.11
N GLN A 598 4.95 -14.14 -21.16
CA GLN A 598 4.24 -14.92 -22.18
C GLN A 598 2.78 -15.23 -21.79
N ASP A 599 2.44 -15.26 -20.50
CA ASP A 599 1.06 -15.54 -20.07
C ASP A 599 0.18 -14.29 -20.16
N LEU A 600 -0.56 -14.20 -21.26
CA LEU A 600 -1.51 -13.11 -21.52
C LEU A 600 -2.81 -13.23 -20.69
N ASN A 601 -2.99 -14.30 -19.90
CA ASN A 601 -4.12 -14.42 -18.97
C ASN A 601 -3.84 -13.78 -17.60
N GLU A 602 -2.63 -13.26 -17.40
CA GLU A 602 -2.19 -12.58 -16.17
C GLU A 602 -1.93 -11.10 -16.41
N LEU A 603 -2.78 -10.49 -17.24
CA LEU A 603 -2.70 -9.10 -17.58
C LEU A 603 -3.58 -8.27 -16.65
N LEU A 604 -2.95 -7.39 -15.90
CA LEU A 604 -3.65 -6.43 -15.06
C LEU A 604 -4.30 -5.33 -15.92
N PHE A 605 -5.62 -5.18 -15.78
CA PHE A 605 -6.38 -4.02 -16.28
C PHE A 605 -6.92 -3.25 -15.08
N PHE A 606 -6.63 -1.95 -15.02
CA PHE A 606 -7.24 -1.01 -14.08
C PHE A 606 -8.49 -0.35 -14.66
#